data_AF-A0A7H8PKG8-F1
#
_entry.id   AF-A0A7H8PKG8-F1
#
_cell.length_a   1.000
_cell.length_b   1.000
_cell.length_c   1.000
_cell.angle_alpha   90.00
_cell.angle_beta   90.00
_cell.angle_gamma   90.00
#
_symmetry.space_group_name_H-M   'P 1'
#
loop_
_entity.id
_entity.type
_entity.pdbx_description
1 polymer ?
#
loop_
_entity_poly.entity_id
_entity_poly.type
_entity_poly.pdbx_seq_one_letter_code
_entity_poly.pdbx_strand_id
1 'polypeptide(L)'
;MFLKLLKIPIVRHLIAGLAILIIGYFIGNSPTQEIKGKYDELSKSHQQLKVTLDTLQNKVIKMASQDRIKVENNLRGLHLKKGGTLQFLPDTNISQEKKETPREIRKKKRANRKSKKKRLMSNLPDVKININTEGISQSLQTQDGIAGMILTGAAVSGKIQLNTPEVVYSVSDAESKGITATGRNDYAYKQIQQFYDEAKSGAELWIMLVSADVLTSDMLDKNKEYSKTLFNSSKGTIRLLGVSRKATLPAETENGIDKDVELSVLKAQSLIEEYAPRFKEASVIIDGANYTGEPTELKDYTQNNDEFVSVLLANSDGSTNACVGLLLGRLAKDPVQRNPGRVRSGALPILQGYLTNKEKVDNQENHWNTLHKKGYIIMRSFAGRSGYFFSHAPTAVTAQNNLNTIPRVRTIYKARRLSYNVFIDEILEEIPIDASGKIAPALIKGWEAKIDTTLNREMTAKGEISSIRVNIPPDQDILSNDQLQLSLDIQPVGNAGNIVINLGFATV
;
A
#
# COMPACT_ATOMS: atom_id res chain seq x y z
N MET A 1 -16.77 -6.49 72.98
CA MET A 1 -17.59 -7.72 72.92
C MET A 1 -16.96 -8.81 72.04
N PHE A 2 -16.44 -8.46 70.85
CA PHE A 2 -15.79 -9.40 69.92
C PHE A 2 -14.57 -10.16 70.47
N LEU A 3 -13.71 -9.53 71.28
CA LEU A 3 -12.53 -10.20 71.85
C LEU A 3 -12.85 -11.27 72.94
N LYS A 4 -14.04 -11.25 73.55
CA LYS A 4 -14.43 -12.26 74.55
C LYS A 4 -14.91 -13.56 73.89
N LEU A 5 -15.47 -13.49 72.68
CA LEU A 5 -15.92 -14.65 71.89
C LEU A 5 -14.77 -15.51 71.36
N LEU A 6 -13.58 -14.91 71.16
CA LEU A 6 -12.35 -15.60 70.70
C LEU A 6 -11.71 -16.53 71.75
N LYS A 7 -12.13 -16.47 73.03
CA LYS A 7 -11.62 -17.34 74.10
C LYS A 7 -12.38 -18.66 74.22
N ILE A 8 -13.46 -18.85 73.47
CA ILE A 8 -14.26 -20.08 73.48
C ILE A 8 -13.55 -21.10 72.56
N PRO A 9 -13.16 -22.30 73.05
CA PRO A 9 -12.38 -23.28 72.29
C PRO A 9 -13.02 -23.67 70.95
N ILE A 10 -14.35 -23.80 70.95
CA ILE A 10 -15.15 -24.14 69.76
C ILE A 10 -15.01 -23.05 68.68
N VAL A 11 -15.03 -21.77 69.07
CA VAL A 11 -14.92 -20.64 68.13
C VAL A 11 -13.51 -20.58 67.53
N ARG A 12 -12.46 -20.93 68.29
CA ARG A 12 -11.08 -21.05 67.76
C ARG A 12 -10.95 -22.19 66.75
N HIS A 13 -11.55 -23.35 67.01
CA HIS A 13 -11.48 -24.48 66.07
C HIS A 13 -12.26 -24.21 64.78
N LEU A 14 -13.40 -23.53 64.87
CA LEU A 14 -14.20 -23.16 63.69
C LEU A 14 -13.48 -22.13 62.80
N ILE A 15 -12.84 -21.11 63.41
CA ILE A 15 -12.04 -20.13 62.67
C ILE A 15 -10.79 -20.76 62.06
N ALA A 16 -10.13 -21.69 62.75
CA ALA A 16 -8.98 -22.42 62.21
C ALA A 16 -9.38 -23.31 61.02
N GLY A 17 -10.53 -23.99 61.10
CA GLY A 17 -11.06 -24.77 59.98
C GLY A 17 -11.40 -23.92 58.75
N LEU A 18 -12.00 -22.74 58.98
CA LEU A 18 -12.30 -21.80 57.89
C LEU A 18 -11.02 -21.25 57.24
N ALA A 19 -9.99 -20.94 58.03
CA ALA A 19 -8.70 -20.48 57.52
C ALA A 19 -7.98 -21.54 56.67
N ILE A 20 -8.03 -22.82 57.08
CA ILE A 20 -7.45 -23.93 56.32
C ILE A 20 -8.19 -24.13 54.98
N LEU A 21 -9.52 -24.00 54.96
CA LEU A 21 -10.32 -24.06 53.74
C LEU A 21 -10.01 -22.91 52.77
N ILE A 22 -9.87 -21.68 53.29
CA ILE A 22 -9.55 -20.51 52.48
C ILE A 22 -8.13 -20.62 51.90
N ILE A 23 -7.15 -21.08 52.69
CA ILE A 23 -5.78 -21.32 52.22
C ILE A 23 -5.77 -22.44 51.17
N GLY A 24 -6.52 -23.53 51.37
CA GLY A 24 -6.67 -24.60 50.39
C GLY A 24 -7.26 -24.13 49.06
N TYR A 25 -8.28 -23.26 49.11
CA TYR A 25 -8.89 -22.66 47.91
C TYR A 25 -7.92 -21.73 47.15
N PHE A 26 -7.15 -20.91 47.85
CA PHE A 26 -6.15 -20.02 47.23
C PHE A 26 -4.94 -20.75 46.66
N ILE A 27 -4.52 -21.87 47.27
CA ILE A 27 -3.45 -22.72 46.72
C ILE A 27 -3.96 -23.47 45.47
N GLY A 28 -5.20 -23.96 45.50
CA GLY A 28 -5.84 -24.66 44.38
C GLY A 28 -6.07 -23.77 43.14
N ASN A 29 -6.44 -22.49 43.34
CA ASN A 29 -6.67 -21.51 42.27
C ASN A 29 -5.48 -20.54 42.05
N SER A 30 -4.26 -20.94 42.41
CA SER A 30 -3.10 -20.08 42.21
C SER A 30 -2.75 -19.94 40.71
N PRO A 31 -2.38 -18.73 40.22
CA PRO A 31 -1.99 -18.49 38.82
C PRO A 31 -0.89 -19.44 38.32
N THR A 32 -0.08 -19.95 39.23
CA THR A 32 0.98 -20.93 38.99
C THR A 32 0.49 -22.29 38.46
N GLN A 33 -0.67 -22.79 38.91
CA GLN A 33 -1.26 -24.03 38.39
C GLN A 33 -1.83 -23.84 36.98
N GLU A 34 -2.45 -22.69 36.70
CA GLU A 34 -2.97 -22.34 35.38
C GLU A 34 -1.83 -22.15 34.36
N ILE A 35 -0.73 -21.52 34.76
CA ILE A 35 0.49 -21.39 33.95
C ILE A 35 1.11 -22.76 33.67
N LYS A 36 1.12 -23.67 34.66
CA LYS A 36 1.63 -25.04 34.47
C LYS A 36 0.77 -25.84 33.47
N GLY A 37 -0.55 -25.70 33.54
CA GLY A 37 -1.48 -26.30 32.56
C GLY A 37 -1.22 -25.79 31.14
N LYS A 38 -1.08 -24.46 30.96
CA LYS A 38 -0.74 -23.85 29.66
C LYS A 38 0.65 -24.28 29.16
N TYR A 39 1.62 -24.46 30.05
CA TYR A 39 2.94 -24.98 29.69
C TYR A 39 2.90 -26.42 29.19
N ASP A 40 2.11 -27.28 29.86
CA ASP A 40 1.95 -28.69 29.46
C ASP A 40 1.21 -28.81 28.12
N GLU A 41 0.22 -27.95 27.84
CA GLU A 41 -0.44 -27.86 26.52
C GLU A 41 0.51 -27.37 25.42
N LEU A 42 1.33 -26.35 25.71
CA LEU A 42 2.32 -25.82 24.78
C LEU A 42 3.40 -26.87 24.46
N SER A 43 3.84 -27.64 25.47
CA SER A 43 4.80 -28.74 25.31
C SER A 43 4.27 -29.85 24.42
N LYS A 44 3.01 -30.26 24.60
CA LYS A 44 2.34 -31.23 23.72
C LYS A 44 2.22 -30.73 22.28
N SER A 45 1.85 -29.46 22.11
CA SER A 45 1.75 -28.82 20.79
C SER A 45 3.11 -28.76 20.08
N HIS A 46 4.18 -28.47 20.82
CA HIS A 46 5.54 -28.47 20.29
C HIS A 46 5.99 -29.86 19.84
N GLN A 47 5.66 -30.92 20.59
CA GLN A 47 5.95 -32.30 20.19
C GLN A 47 5.20 -32.69 18.90
N GLN A 48 3.93 -32.31 18.75
CA GLN A 48 3.15 -32.56 17.54
C GLN A 48 3.73 -31.83 16.31
N LEU A 49 4.17 -30.58 16.49
CA LEU A 49 4.85 -29.81 15.45
C LEU A 49 6.16 -30.49 15.01
N LYS A 50 6.93 -31.04 15.95
CA LYS A 50 8.17 -31.76 15.66
C LYS A 50 7.90 -33.03 14.83
N VAL A 51 6.90 -33.83 15.21
CA VAL A 51 6.49 -35.02 14.43
C VAL A 51 6.00 -34.63 13.04
N THR A 52 5.28 -33.52 12.91
CA THR A 52 4.82 -33.00 11.61
C THR A 52 5.99 -32.58 10.73
N LEU A 53 7.00 -31.92 11.31
CA LEU A 53 8.22 -31.52 10.61
C LEU A 53 9.01 -32.74 10.12
N ASP A 54 9.18 -33.77 10.96
CA ASP A 54 9.85 -35.02 10.59
C ASP A 54 9.10 -35.74 9.45
N THR A 55 7.76 -35.71 9.49
CA THR A 55 6.91 -36.28 8.43
C THR A 55 7.06 -35.51 7.11
N LEU A 56 7.09 -34.18 7.17
CA LEU A 56 7.31 -33.32 6.00
C LEU A 56 8.71 -33.52 5.41
N GLN A 57 9.74 -33.60 6.25
CA GLN A 57 11.11 -33.89 5.80
C GLN A 57 11.18 -35.24 5.08
N ASN A 58 10.57 -36.29 5.64
CA ASN A 58 10.49 -37.60 4.99
C ASN A 58 9.72 -37.55 3.65
N LYS A 59 8.68 -36.71 3.56
CA LYS A 59 7.92 -36.52 2.32
C LYS A 59 8.73 -35.77 1.26
N VAL A 60 9.50 -34.74 1.66
CA VAL A 60 10.43 -34.01 0.79
C VAL A 60 11.55 -34.92 0.28
N ILE A 61 12.13 -35.76 1.14
CA ILE A 61 13.13 -36.77 0.74
C ILE A 61 12.54 -37.76 -0.28
N LYS A 62 11.30 -38.24 -0.05
CA LYS A 62 10.60 -39.10 -1.01
C LYS A 62 10.35 -38.39 -2.35
N MET A 63 9.89 -37.13 -2.34
CA MET A 63 9.67 -36.36 -3.57
C MET A 63 10.99 -36.10 -4.31
N ALA A 64 12.07 -35.74 -3.60
CA ALA A 64 13.40 -35.56 -4.19
C ALA A 64 13.95 -36.86 -4.80
N SER A 65 13.67 -38.02 -4.19
CA SER A 65 14.02 -39.33 -4.77
C SER A 65 13.18 -39.67 -6.01
N GLN A 66 11.88 -39.37 -6.02
CA GLN A 66 11.00 -39.56 -7.17
C GLN A 66 11.36 -38.66 -8.34
N ASP A 67 11.75 -37.41 -8.08
CA ASP A 67 12.21 -36.48 -9.10
C ASP A 67 13.62 -36.83 -9.60
N ARG A 68 14.51 -37.36 -8.75
CA ARG A 68 15.77 -37.97 -9.21
C ARG A 68 15.54 -39.19 -10.11
N ILE A 69 14.55 -40.03 -9.80
CA ILE A 69 14.15 -41.17 -10.66
C ILE A 69 13.54 -40.68 -11.99
N LYS A 70 12.83 -39.55 -12.01
CA LYS A 70 12.37 -38.91 -13.27
C LYS A 70 13.52 -38.31 -14.09
N VAL A 71 14.60 -37.85 -13.45
CA VAL A 71 15.76 -37.26 -14.13
C VAL A 71 16.70 -38.34 -14.72
N GLU A 72 16.79 -39.53 -14.11
CA GLU A 72 17.64 -40.62 -14.63
C GLU A 72 17.11 -41.23 -15.95
N ASN A 73 15.81 -41.16 -16.23
CA ASN A 73 15.26 -41.67 -17.50
C ASN A 73 15.46 -40.72 -18.71
N ASN A 74 16.05 -39.54 -18.52
CA ASN A 74 16.28 -38.57 -19.60
C ASN A 74 17.71 -38.02 -19.69
N LEU A 75 18.70 -38.72 -19.13
CA LEU A 75 20.11 -38.35 -19.27
C LEU A 75 20.88 -39.45 -20.01
N ARG A 76 20.79 -39.44 -21.35
CA ARG A 76 21.85 -40.03 -22.19
C ARG A 76 23.07 -39.09 -22.11
N GLY A 77 24.17 -39.58 -21.54
CA GLY A 77 25.50 -39.00 -21.81
C GLY A 77 26.27 -38.39 -20.64
N LEU A 78 26.21 -38.96 -19.43
CA LEU A 78 27.16 -38.63 -18.37
C LEU A 78 27.97 -39.87 -17.97
N HIS A 79 29.23 -39.90 -18.42
CA HIS A 79 30.21 -40.92 -18.02
C HIS A 79 30.63 -40.69 -16.57
N LEU A 80 30.20 -41.55 -15.65
CA LEU A 80 30.78 -41.66 -14.31
C LEU A 80 31.94 -42.66 -14.34
N LYS A 81 33.12 -42.24 -13.91
CA LYS A 81 34.28 -43.13 -13.72
C LYS A 81 33.95 -44.17 -12.65
N LYS A 82 34.14 -45.46 -12.97
CA LYS A 82 33.97 -46.60 -12.06
C LYS A 82 34.75 -46.38 -10.74
N GLY A 83 34.04 -46.34 -9.61
CA GLY A 83 34.63 -46.40 -8.27
C GLY A 83 34.50 -45.15 -7.38
N GLY A 84 33.87 -44.06 -7.83
CA GLY A 84 33.67 -42.86 -7.00
C GLY A 84 32.40 -42.93 -6.16
N THR A 85 32.51 -43.14 -4.85
CA THR A 85 31.41 -42.97 -3.89
C THR A 85 31.14 -41.48 -3.64
N LEU A 86 29.91 -41.03 -3.88
CA LEU A 86 29.39 -39.72 -3.44
C LEU A 86 29.11 -39.79 -1.93
N GLN A 87 30.03 -39.30 -1.12
CA GLN A 87 29.87 -39.24 0.34
C GLN A 87 29.34 -37.85 0.72
N PHE A 88 28.06 -37.77 1.07
CA PHE A 88 27.45 -36.58 1.67
C PHE A 88 27.71 -36.61 3.17
N LEU A 89 28.67 -35.81 3.65
CA LEU A 89 28.87 -35.54 5.07
C LEU A 89 27.89 -34.42 5.50
N PRO A 90 27.03 -34.63 6.50
CA PRO A 90 26.30 -33.53 7.13
C PRO A 90 27.24 -32.76 8.06
N ASP A 91 27.35 -31.45 7.88
CA ASP A 91 28.08 -30.55 8.79
C ASP A 91 27.38 -30.47 10.15
N THR A 92 27.77 -31.34 11.08
CA THR A 92 27.51 -31.14 12.50
C THR A 92 28.65 -30.31 13.09
N ASN A 93 28.43 -29.01 13.26
CA ASN A 93 29.24 -28.19 14.15
C ASN A 93 29.00 -28.63 15.60
N ILE A 94 29.84 -29.54 16.10
CA ILE A 94 30.03 -29.80 17.52
C ILE A 94 31.46 -29.35 17.86
N SER A 95 31.56 -28.23 18.57
CA SER A 95 32.79 -27.73 19.17
C SER A 95 33.30 -28.70 20.23
N GLN A 96 34.37 -29.43 19.92
CA GLN A 96 35.21 -30.08 20.91
C GLN A 96 36.55 -29.34 20.99
N GLU A 97 36.83 -28.73 22.15
CA GLU A 97 38.14 -28.17 22.50
C GLU A 97 39.20 -29.28 22.46
N LYS A 98 40.09 -29.24 21.46
CA LYS A 98 41.37 -29.94 21.51
C LYS A 98 42.43 -29.03 22.13
N LYS A 99 43.03 -29.47 23.25
CA LYS A 99 44.21 -28.85 23.87
C LYS A 99 45.40 -28.89 22.88
N GLU A 100 45.83 -27.73 22.38
CA GLU A 100 47.01 -27.58 21.51
C GLU A 100 48.32 -27.88 22.30
N THR A 101 49.21 -28.67 21.69
CA THR A 101 50.52 -29.02 22.28
C THR A 101 51.57 -27.90 22.13
N PRO A 102 52.59 -27.82 23.02
CA PRO A 102 53.59 -26.73 23.05
C PRO A 102 54.43 -26.51 21.77
N ARG A 103 54.41 -27.44 20.81
CA ARG A 103 55.08 -27.30 19.51
C ARG A 103 54.33 -26.40 18.52
N GLU A 104 53.02 -26.20 18.66
CA GLU A 104 52.21 -25.37 17.76
C GLU A 104 52.26 -23.86 18.11
N ILE A 105 52.49 -23.54 19.38
CA ILE A 105 52.65 -22.16 19.89
C ILE A 105 53.96 -21.51 19.37
N ARG A 106 55.02 -22.31 19.15
CA ARG A 106 56.32 -21.81 18.67
C ARG A 106 56.33 -21.47 17.17
N LYS A 107 55.48 -22.08 16.34
CA LYS A 107 55.33 -21.71 14.91
C LYS A 107 54.54 -20.40 14.73
N LYS A 108 53.48 -20.17 15.53
CA LYS A 108 52.69 -18.91 15.50
C LYS A 108 53.52 -17.67 15.89
N LYS A 109 54.48 -17.79 16.82
CA LYS A 109 55.37 -16.67 17.24
C LYS A 109 56.41 -16.24 16.20
N ARG A 110 56.80 -17.09 15.24
CA ARG A 110 57.71 -16.71 14.14
C ARG A 110 56.97 -16.10 12.93
N ALA A 111 55.69 -16.43 12.74
CA ALA A 111 54.84 -15.81 11.72
C ALA A 111 54.43 -14.36 12.07
N ASN A 112 54.21 -14.07 13.35
CA ASN A 112 53.77 -12.74 13.82
C ASN A 112 54.86 -11.65 13.91
N ARG A 113 56.12 -11.95 13.56
CA ARG A 113 57.20 -10.95 13.52
C ARG A 113 57.40 -10.28 12.17
N LYS A 114 56.73 -10.74 11.10
CA LYS A 114 56.82 -10.15 9.74
C LYS A 114 55.66 -9.22 9.36
N SER A 115 54.62 -9.04 10.18
CA SER A 115 53.43 -8.23 9.83
C SER A 115 53.42 -6.79 10.40
N LYS A 116 54.58 -6.24 10.81
CA LYS A 116 54.69 -4.84 11.26
C LYS A 116 55.53 -4.00 10.28
N LYS A 117 55.06 -3.87 9.04
CA LYS A 117 55.45 -2.77 8.14
C LYS A 117 54.28 -2.44 7.21
N LYS A 118 53.59 -1.36 7.55
CA LYS A 118 52.39 -0.81 6.93
C LYS A 118 52.72 -0.23 5.54
N ARG A 119 52.12 -0.76 4.46
CA ARG A 119 51.96 -0.11 3.16
C ARG A 119 50.76 -0.76 2.44
N LEU A 120 49.89 0.08 1.88
CA LEU A 120 48.66 -0.21 1.15
C LEU A 120 48.64 -1.61 0.51
N MET A 121 47.80 -2.52 1.01
CA MET A 121 47.55 -3.78 0.32
C MET A 121 46.41 -3.59 -0.66
N SER A 122 46.76 -3.51 -1.94
CA SER A 122 45.91 -3.99 -3.01
C SER A 122 45.45 -5.39 -2.64
N ASN A 123 44.13 -5.60 -2.59
CA ASN A 123 43.58 -6.95 -2.53
C ASN A 123 44.21 -7.81 -3.63
N LEU A 124 44.40 -9.10 -3.38
CA LEU A 124 44.72 -10.06 -4.44
C LEU A 124 43.66 -9.90 -5.56
N PRO A 125 44.04 -9.94 -6.85
CA PRO A 125 43.07 -9.97 -7.94
C PRO A 125 42.16 -11.18 -7.73
N ASP A 126 40.88 -10.91 -7.44
CA ASP A 126 39.86 -11.90 -7.17
C ASP A 126 38.59 -11.45 -7.88
N VAL A 127 37.91 -12.38 -8.54
CA VAL A 127 36.62 -12.11 -9.20
C VAL A 127 35.54 -12.39 -8.18
N LYS A 128 35.14 -11.36 -7.44
CA LYS A 128 33.95 -11.42 -6.58
C LYS A 128 32.71 -11.21 -7.44
N ILE A 129 32.03 -12.30 -7.79
CA ILE A 129 30.67 -12.25 -8.32
C ILE A 129 29.72 -12.15 -7.13
N ASN A 130 29.34 -10.92 -6.78
CA ASN A 130 28.21 -10.70 -5.88
C ASN A 130 26.93 -10.84 -6.71
N ILE A 131 26.13 -11.88 -6.45
CA ILE A 131 24.78 -11.94 -6.99
C ILE A 131 23.93 -10.99 -6.15
N ASN A 132 23.60 -9.83 -6.73
CA ASN A 132 22.71 -8.88 -6.10
C ASN A 132 21.27 -9.41 -6.18
N THR A 133 20.75 -10.00 -5.09
CA THR A 133 19.35 -10.45 -5.03
C THR A 133 18.35 -9.30 -4.85
N GLU A 134 18.81 -8.08 -4.61
CA GLU A 134 17.94 -6.91 -4.40
C GLU A 134 17.65 -6.12 -5.69
N GLY A 135 18.02 -6.64 -6.86
CA GLY A 135 17.96 -5.90 -8.13
C GLY A 135 16.88 -6.30 -9.14
N ILE A 136 16.00 -7.27 -8.86
CA ILE A 136 15.10 -7.84 -9.89
C ILE A 136 13.60 -7.59 -9.60
N SER A 137 13.29 -6.70 -8.66
CA SER A 137 11.91 -6.22 -8.50
C SER A 137 11.91 -4.75 -8.12
N GLN A 138 12.55 -3.90 -8.95
CA GLN A 138 12.23 -2.48 -8.89
C GLN A 138 10.76 -2.33 -9.26
N SER A 139 9.95 -1.83 -8.32
CA SER A 139 8.60 -1.40 -8.65
C SER A 139 8.69 -0.37 -9.77
N LEU A 140 8.00 -0.63 -10.87
CA LEU A 140 7.92 0.28 -12.01
C LEU A 140 6.89 1.38 -11.71
N GLN A 141 7.04 2.06 -10.57
CA GLN A 141 6.18 3.19 -10.28
C GLN A 141 6.55 4.31 -11.25
N THR A 142 5.62 4.63 -12.13
CA THR A 142 5.75 5.81 -13.00
C THR A 142 5.60 7.08 -12.16
N GLN A 143 6.11 8.21 -12.65
CA GLN A 143 5.87 9.52 -12.02
C GLN A 143 4.38 9.85 -11.83
N ASP A 144 3.48 9.20 -12.59
CA ASP A 144 2.03 9.33 -12.45
C ASP A 144 1.42 8.55 -11.27
N GLY A 145 2.24 7.73 -10.60
CA GLY A 145 1.85 6.87 -9.47
C GLY A 145 2.30 7.37 -8.11
N ILE A 146 2.99 8.52 -8.01
CA ILE A 146 3.50 9.04 -6.74
C ILE A 146 2.31 9.36 -5.81
N ALA A 147 2.31 8.70 -4.65
CA ALA A 147 1.26 8.82 -3.65
C ALA A 147 1.75 9.60 -2.42
N GLY A 148 0.82 10.25 -1.75
CA GLY A 148 0.99 10.87 -0.45
C GLY A 148 -0.03 10.32 0.54
N MET A 149 0.34 10.21 1.81
CA MET A 149 -0.57 9.84 2.90
C MET A 149 -0.44 10.79 4.10
N ILE A 150 -1.58 11.21 4.63
CA ILE A 150 -1.67 11.91 5.91
C ILE A 150 -2.38 10.98 6.89
N LEU A 151 -1.67 10.61 7.95
CA LEU A 151 -2.08 9.55 8.86
C LEU A 151 -1.99 10.01 10.32
N THR A 152 -2.90 9.51 11.16
CA THR A 152 -2.75 9.69 12.61
C THR A 152 -1.50 8.97 13.12
N GLY A 153 -0.70 9.68 13.90
CA GLY A 153 0.47 9.12 14.58
C GLY A 153 0.97 10.02 15.70
N ALA A 154 2.15 9.69 16.20
CA ALA A 154 2.86 10.43 17.24
C ALA A 154 4.31 10.67 16.83
N ALA A 155 4.86 11.80 17.27
CA ALA A 155 6.27 12.10 17.10
C ALA A 155 7.14 11.06 17.82
N VAL A 156 8.26 10.71 17.21
CA VAL A 156 9.30 9.86 17.78
C VAL A 156 10.57 10.70 17.89
N SER A 157 11.10 10.82 19.10
CA SER A 157 12.29 11.66 19.36
C SER A 157 13.47 11.24 18.46
N GLY A 158 14.07 12.20 17.77
CA GLY A 158 15.20 11.98 16.85
C GLY A 158 14.85 11.27 15.54
N LYS A 159 13.56 11.05 15.26
CA LYS A 159 13.06 10.45 14.01
C LYS A 159 11.90 11.28 13.46
N ILE A 160 10.82 10.64 12.99
CA ILE A 160 9.66 11.35 12.44
C ILE A 160 9.01 12.28 13.48
N GLN A 161 8.76 13.52 13.05
CA GLN A 161 8.03 14.53 13.81
C GLN A 161 6.62 14.72 13.24
N LEU A 162 5.70 15.26 14.04
CA LEU A 162 4.37 15.61 13.56
C LEU A 162 4.44 16.75 12.53
N ASN A 163 3.50 16.76 11.59
CA ASN A 163 3.34 17.77 10.53
C ASN A 163 4.58 17.99 9.64
N THR A 164 5.51 17.03 9.65
CA THR A 164 6.73 17.08 8.84
C THR A 164 6.63 16.01 7.76
N PRO A 165 6.57 16.39 6.47
CA PRO A 165 6.58 15.45 5.37
C PRO A 165 7.89 14.68 5.26
N GLU A 166 7.80 13.37 5.07
CA GLU A 166 8.92 12.47 4.86
C GLU A 166 8.65 11.58 3.65
N VAL A 167 9.69 11.20 2.91
CA VAL A 167 9.57 10.24 1.81
C VAL A 167 9.99 8.87 2.30
N VAL A 168 9.23 7.84 1.98
CA VAL A 168 9.60 6.44 2.21
C VAL A 168 9.57 5.65 0.91
N TYR A 169 10.44 4.64 0.82
CA TYR A 169 10.50 3.72 -0.33
C TYR A 169 10.20 2.26 0.03
N SER A 170 10.07 1.95 1.32
CA SER A 170 9.79 0.60 1.81
C SER A 170 9.24 0.64 3.23
N VAL A 171 8.69 -0.49 3.69
CA VAL A 171 8.29 -0.66 5.09
C VAL A 171 9.48 -0.52 6.03
N SER A 172 10.64 -1.10 5.68
CA SER A 172 11.87 -0.97 6.47
C SER A 172 12.39 0.47 6.57
N ASP A 173 12.20 1.26 5.52
CA ASP A 173 12.54 2.69 5.55
C ASP A 173 11.60 3.45 6.51
N ALA A 174 10.30 3.15 6.50
CA ALA A 174 9.36 3.71 7.48
C ALA A 174 9.71 3.32 8.93
N GLU A 175 10.15 2.08 9.17
CA GLU A 175 10.63 1.62 10.48
C GLU A 175 11.88 2.36 10.93
N SER A 176 12.82 2.62 10.00
CA SER A 176 14.01 3.41 10.28
C SER A 176 13.64 4.82 10.78
N LYS A 177 12.58 5.41 10.21
CA LYS A 177 11.97 6.69 10.59
C LYS A 177 11.07 6.64 11.82
N GLY A 178 10.91 5.49 12.47
CA GLY A 178 10.20 5.35 13.75
C GLY A 178 8.72 5.00 13.64
N ILE A 179 8.25 4.65 12.44
CA ILE A 179 6.91 4.09 12.24
C ILE A 179 7.06 2.57 12.30
N THR A 180 6.63 1.96 13.40
CA THR A 180 6.81 0.52 13.63
C THR A 180 5.47 -0.17 13.83
N ALA A 181 5.43 -1.48 13.60
CA ALA A 181 4.21 -2.30 13.70
C ALA A 181 3.55 -2.29 15.09
N THR A 182 4.28 -1.85 16.12
CA THR A 182 3.81 -1.81 17.51
C THR A 182 4.01 -0.43 18.11
N GLY A 183 3.17 -0.06 19.06
CA GLY A 183 3.30 1.20 19.80
C GLY A 183 2.47 2.33 19.20
N ARG A 184 2.94 3.57 19.31
CA ARG A 184 2.13 4.77 19.03
C ARG A 184 1.82 5.01 17.54
N ASN A 185 2.60 4.39 16.64
CA ASN A 185 2.48 4.56 15.19
C ASN A 185 2.01 3.27 14.49
N ASP A 186 1.42 2.33 15.23
CA ASP A 186 0.88 1.06 14.73
C ASP A 186 -0.10 1.25 13.55
N TYR A 187 -0.95 2.26 13.67
CA TYR A 187 -1.95 2.64 12.69
C TYR A 187 -1.33 3.11 11.37
N ALA A 188 -0.39 4.06 11.47
CA ALA A 188 0.30 4.59 10.31
C ALA A 188 1.13 3.49 9.63
N TYR A 189 1.81 2.65 10.42
CA TYR A 189 2.56 1.50 9.92
C TYR A 189 1.69 0.57 9.08
N LYS A 190 0.50 0.22 9.57
CA LYS A 190 -0.43 -0.66 8.85
C LYS A 190 -0.81 -0.11 7.48
N GLN A 191 -1.16 1.17 7.38
CA GLN A 191 -1.54 1.79 6.10
C GLN A 191 -0.34 1.83 5.12
N ILE A 192 0.86 2.12 5.63
CA ILE A 192 2.10 2.10 4.83
C ILE A 192 2.42 0.67 4.37
N GLN A 193 2.25 -0.32 5.23
CA GLN A 193 2.44 -1.73 4.87
C GLN A 193 1.47 -2.14 3.75
N GLN A 194 0.19 -1.81 3.89
CA GLN A 194 -0.82 -2.09 2.86
C GLN A 194 -0.47 -1.46 1.49
N PHE A 195 0.12 -0.27 1.48
CA PHE A 195 0.61 0.35 0.25
C PHE A 195 1.71 -0.48 -0.40
N TYR A 196 2.73 -0.86 0.38
CA TYR A 196 3.86 -1.63 -0.14
C TYR A 196 3.53 -3.10 -0.44
N ASP A 197 2.51 -3.67 0.18
CA ASP A 197 2.03 -5.02 -0.16
C ASP A 197 1.51 -5.08 -1.60
N GLU A 198 0.92 -3.99 -2.10
CA GLU A 198 0.42 -3.89 -3.47
C GLU A 198 1.43 -3.24 -4.44
N ALA A 199 1.95 -2.05 -4.12
CA ALA A 199 2.88 -1.28 -4.97
C ALA A 199 4.31 -1.85 -5.02
N LYS A 200 4.67 -2.67 -4.02
CA LYS A 200 6.00 -3.25 -3.79
C LYS A 200 7.05 -2.21 -3.37
N SER A 201 8.07 -2.70 -2.67
CA SER A 201 9.22 -1.89 -2.24
C SER A 201 9.92 -1.24 -3.43
N GLY A 202 10.41 -0.02 -3.23
CA GLY A 202 10.94 0.86 -4.26
C GLY A 202 9.96 1.96 -4.70
N ALA A 203 8.67 1.82 -4.38
CA ALA A 203 7.68 2.85 -4.70
C ALA A 203 7.84 4.06 -3.75
N GLU A 204 8.00 5.24 -4.33
CA GLU A 204 8.00 6.53 -3.65
C GLU A 204 6.62 6.81 -3.05
N LEU A 205 6.61 7.04 -1.74
CA LEU A 205 5.44 7.39 -0.96
C LEU A 205 5.80 8.53 -0.02
N TRP A 206 5.08 9.64 -0.13
CA TRP A 206 5.16 10.75 0.80
C TRP A 206 4.26 10.47 2.00
N ILE A 207 4.76 10.68 3.21
CA ILE A 207 4.00 10.47 4.44
C ILE A 207 4.09 11.71 5.33
N MET A 208 3.01 11.98 6.05
CA MET A 208 2.99 12.98 7.11
C MET A 208 2.13 12.47 8.26
N LEU A 209 2.68 12.49 9.47
CA LEU A 209 1.93 12.14 10.68
C LEU A 209 1.31 13.38 11.30
N VAL A 210 0.06 13.26 11.73
CA VAL A 210 -0.69 14.31 12.43
C VAL A 210 -1.19 13.79 13.78
N SER A 211 -1.43 14.69 14.73
CA SER A 211 -2.00 14.32 16.04
C SER A 211 -3.38 13.68 15.88
N ALA A 212 -3.76 12.83 16.83
CA ALA A 212 -5.08 12.19 16.87
C ALA A 212 -6.24 13.19 16.99
N ASP A 213 -5.97 14.39 17.51
CA ASP A 213 -6.96 15.47 17.68
C ASP A 213 -7.27 16.20 16.36
N VAL A 214 -6.44 16.02 15.32
CA VAL A 214 -6.65 16.68 14.03
C VAL A 214 -7.72 15.91 13.26
N LEU A 215 -8.81 16.60 12.90
CA LEU A 215 -9.89 16.04 12.09
C LEU A 215 -9.45 15.83 10.64
N THR A 216 -10.05 14.87 9.94
CA THR A 216 -9.77 14.64 8.51
C THR A 216 -10.09 15.87 7.66
N SER A 217 -11.15 16.60 8.01
CA SER A 217 -11.54 17.84 7.34
C SER A 217 -10.50 18.93 7.55
N ASP A 218 -9.86 18.97 8.72
CA ASP A 218 -8.78 19.91 9.00
C ASP A 218 -7.49 19.59 8.25
N MET A 219 -7.19 18.30 8.07
CA MET A 219 -6.05 17.87 7.25
C MET A 219 -6.19 18.36 5.80
N LEU A 220 -7.42 18.42 5.29
CA LEU A 220 -7.78 18.76 3.91
C LEU A 220 -8.20 20.23 3.71
N ASP A 221 -8.18 21.04 4.76
CA ASP A 221 -8.59 22.44 4.70
C ASP A 221 -7.51 23.31 4.02
N LYS A 222 -7.89 24.03 2.97
CA LYS A 222 -7.00 24.98 2.26
C LYS A 222 -6.51 26.14 3.13
N ASN A 223 -7.22 26.44 4.23
CA ASN A 223 -6.82 27.48 5.17
C ASN A 223 -5.88 26.95 6.27
N LYS A 224 -5.60 25.64 6.30
CA LYS A 224 -4.69 25.01 7.26
C LYS A 224 -3.45 24.48 6.55
N GLU A 225 -2.35 24.41 7.28
CA GLU A 225 -1.05 24.09 6.69
C GLU A 225 -0.81 22.59 6.45
N TYR A 226 -1.69 21.68 6.88
CA TYR A 226 -1.44 20.23 6.82
C TYR A 226 -1.17 19.70 5.39
N SER A 227 -2.20 19.48 4.57
CA SER A 227 -2.01 18.96 3.20
C SER A 227 -1.14 19.89 2.36
N LYS A 228 -1.19 21.21 2.61
CA LYS A 228 -0.36 22.20 1.92
C LYS A 228 1.13 21.98 2.15
N THR A 229 1.53 21.69 3.39
CA THR A 229 2.93 21.39 3.73
C THR A 229 3.42 20.16 2.97
N LEU A 230 2.59 19.11 2.88
CA LEU A 230 2.90 17.90 2.10
C LEU A 230 3.03 18.18 0.60
N PHE A 231 2.09 18.92 0.00
CA PHE A 231 2.15 19.29 -1.42
C PHE A 231 3.30 20.24 -1.75
N ASN A 232 3.60 21.19 -0.87
CA ASN A 232 4.69 22.14 -1.08
C ASN A 232 6.06 21.46 -0.94
N SER A 233 6.23 20.59 0.05
CA SER A 233 7.49 19.84 0.27
C SER A 233 7.78 18.86 -0.86
N SER A 234 6.74 18.20 -1.38
CA SER A 234 6.85 17.33 -2.55
C SER A 234 7.01 18.07 -3.88
N LYS A 235 7.00 19.41 -3.86
CA LYS A 235 7.01 20.29 -5.04
C LYS A 235 5.87 19.98 -6.02
N GLY A 236 4.79 19.38 -5.54
CA GLY A 236 3.66 18.96 -6.36
C GLY A 236 3.98 17.75 -7.23
N THR A 237 4.76 16.79 -6.75
CA THR A 237 4.94 15.48 -7.41
C THR A 237 3.86 14.46 -7.05
N ILE A 238 3.18 14.65 -5.91
CA ILE A 238 2.07 13.79 -5.46
C ILE A 238 0.90 13.88 -6.45
N ARG A 239 0.36 12.72 -6.84
CA ARG A 239 -0.79 12.56 -7.77
C ARG A 239 -2.00 11.91 -7.11
N LEU A 240 -1.77 11.22 -6.01
CA LEU A 240 -2.78 10.49 -5.24
C LEU A 240 -2.56 10.84 -3.77
N LEU A 241 -3.58 11.36 -3.09
CA LEU A 241 -3.51 11.67 -1.68
C LEU A 241 -4.49 10.78 -0.91
N GLY A 242 -3.99 10.01 0.05
CA GLY A 242 -4.83 9.31 1.03
C GLY A 242 -4.86 10.07 2.33
N VAL A 243 -6.04 10.28 2.89
CA VAL A 243 -6.20 10.86 4.23
C VAL A 243 -6.97 9.90 5.09
N SER A 244 -6.41 9.58 6.25
CA SER A 244 -6.99 8.58 7.14
C SER A 244 -6.64 8.88 8.59
N ARG A 245 -7.68 9.15 9.38
CA ARG A 245 -7.57 9.39 10.82
C ARG A 245 -7.96 8.13 11.58
N LYS A 246 -7.14 7.69 12.54
CA LYS A 246 -7.47 6.54 13.39
C LYS A 246 -8.81 6.81 14.08
N ALA A 247 -9.79 5.95 13.84
CA ALA A 247 -11.12 6.10 14.40
C ALA A 247 -11.07 5.99 15.93
N THR A 248 -11.78 6.90 16.61
CA THR A 248 -11.94 6.90 18.07
C THR A 248 -13.30 6.35 18.46
N LEU A 249 -13.39 5.71 19.63
CA LEU A 249 -14.66 5.20 20.18
C LEU A 249 -15.03 5.98 21.45
N PRO A 250 -16.31 6.36 21.65
CA PRO A 250 -17.43 6.21 20.71
C PRO A 250 -17.26 7.09 19.47
N ALA A 251 -17.72 6.59 18.31
CA ALA A 251 -17.68 7.34 17.06
C ALA A 251 -18.95 8.18 16.94
N GLU A 252 -18.80 9.44 16.54
CA GLU A 252 -19.93 10.29 16.17
C GLU A 252 -20.21 10.10 14.68
N THR A 253 -21.33 9.47 14.37
CA THR A 253 -21.71 9.15 12.99
C THR A 253 -22.87 10.02 12.51
N GLU A 254 -22.81 10.47 11.26
CA GLU A 254 -23.86 11.17 10.54
C GLU A 254 -24.02 10.53 9.16
N ASN A 255 -25.25 10.37 8.66
CA ASN A 255 -25.52 9.66 7.40
C ASN A 255 -24.85 8.28 7.34
N GLY A 256 -24.85 7.53 8.45
CA GLY A 256 -24.31 6.17 8.51
C GLY A 256 -22.78 6.04 8.47
N ILE A 257 -22.01 7.12 8.60
CA ILE A 257 -20.53 7.13 8.57
C ILE A 257 -19.97 8.17 9.54
N ASP A 258 -18.65 8.22 9.80
CA ASP A 258 -18.03 9.29 10.62
C ASP A 258 -18.45 10.69 10.12
N LYS A 259 -18.98 11.52 11.03
CA LYS A 259 -19.55 12.83 10.71
C LYS A 259 -18.59 13.77 9.97
N ASP A 260 -17.28 13.59 10.14
CA ASP A 260 -16.27 14.46 9.55
C ASP A 260 -16.00 14.14 8.07
N VAL A 261 -16.45 12.99 7.57
CA VAL A 261 -16.20 12.55 6.18
C VAL A 261 -16.86 13.49 5.18
N GLU A 262 -18.10 13.92 5.43
CA GLU A 262 -18.82 14.82 4.51
C GLU A 262 -18.13 16.18 4.37
N LEU A 263 -17.72 16.78 5.49
CA LEU A 263 -16.97 18.03 5.47
C LEU A 263 -15.59 17.87 4.82
N SER A 264 -14.96 16.71 5.01
CA SER A 264 -13.67 16.37 4.39
C SER A 264 -13.76 16.33 2.87
N VAL A 265 -14.86 15.81 2.31
CA VAL A 265 -15.08 15.77 0.86
C VAL A 265 -15.07 17.17 0.26
N LEU A 266 -15.88 18.08 0.84
CA LEU A 266 -15.98 19.47 0.35
C LEU A 266 -14.65 20.23 0.45
N LYS A 267 -13.93 20.06 1.56
CA LYS A 267 -12.64 20.72 1.76
C LYS A 267 -11.55 20.17 0.83
N ALA A 268 -11.52 18.85 0.61
CA ALA A 268 -10.60 18.22 -0.34
C ALA A 268 -10.81 18.74 -1.77
N GLN A 269 -12.05 18.85 -2.23
CA GLN A 269 -12.37 19.40 -3.56
C GLN A 269 -11.81 20.83 -3.69
N SER A 270 -12.15 21.70 -2.73
CA SER A 270 -11.68 23.09 -2.70
C SER A 270 -10.15 23.22 -2.65
N LEU A 271 -9.47 22.30 -1.96
CA LEU A 271 -8.02 22.27 -1.89
C LEU A 271 -7.40 21.93 -3.25
N ILE A 272 -7.91 20.90 -3.94
CA ILE A 272 -7.36 20.50 -5.24
C ILE A 272 -7.63 21.57 -6.30
N GLU A 273 -8.77 22.26 -6.26
CA GLU A 273 -9.06 23.39 -7.14
C GLU A 273 -8.05 24.55 -6.98
N GLU A 274 -7.55 24.81 -5.77
CA GLU A 274 -6.50 25.82 -5.54
C GLU A 274 -5.14 25.40 -6.14
N TYR A 275 -4.82 24.11 -6.07
CA TYR A 275 -3.54 23.57 -6.55
C TYR A 275 -3.55 23.24 -8.04
N ALA A 276 -4.72 23.01 -8.64
CA ALA A 276 -4.86 22.64 -10.04
C ALA A 276 -4.22 23.68 -10.97
N PRO A 277 -4.46 25.01 -10.89
CA PRO A 277 -3.80 26.00 -11.74
C PRO A 277 -2.27 25.94 -11.75
N ARG A 278 -1.65 25.37 -10.70
CA ARG A 278 -0.20 25.24 -10.55
C ARG A 278 0.35 23.89 -11.03
N PHE A 279 -0.46 23.06 -11.69
CA PHE A 279 -0.12 21.71 -12.14
C PHE A 279 0.24 20.74 -10.99
N LYS A 280 -0.33 20.99 -9.80
CA LYS A 280 -0.09 20.22 -8.55
C LYS A 280 -1.34 19.48 -8.08
N GLU A 281 -2.24 19.13 -9.00
CA GLU A 281 -3.45 18.39 -8.72
C GLU A 281 -3.20 16.93 -8.30
N ALA A 282 -4.10 16.41 -7.47
CA ALA A 282 -4.10 15.02 -7.01
C ALA A 282 -5.55 14.51 -6.84
N SER A 283 -5.75 13.20 -7.01
CA SER A 283 -7.00 12.56 -6.60
C SER A 283 -6.93 12.24 -5.11
N VAL A 284 -7.93 12.67 -4.34
CA VAL A 284 -7.99 12.50 -2.89
C VAL A 284 -8.89 11.32 -2.54
N ILE A 285 -8.37 10.41 -1.72
CA ILE A 285 -9.09 9.25 -1.18
C ILE A 285 -9.26 9.48 0.31
N ILE A 286 -10.52 9.55 0.73
CA ILE A 286 -10.93 9.75 2.11
C ILE A 286 -11.32 8.40 2.72
N ASP A 287 -10.82 8.16 3.93
CA ASP A 287 -11.21 7.05 4.78
C ASP A 287 -12.66 7.21 5.25
N GLY A 288 -13.55 6.37 4.74
CA GLY A 288 -14.95 6.30 5.15
C GLY A 288 -15.12 5.45 6.42
N ALA A 289 -14.58 5.94 7.54
CA ALA A 289 -14.54 5.22 8.79
C ALA A 289 -15.92 5.10 9.45
N ASN A 290 -16.10 4.07 10.30
CA ASN A 290 -17.28 3.89 11.16
C ASN A 290 -18.61 3.75 10.41
N TYR A 291 -18.62 3.03 9.29
CA TYR A 291 -19.87 2.70 8.61
C TYR A 291 -20.83 1.94 9.54
N THR A 292 -22.10 2.34 9.60
CA THR A 292 -23.11 1.74 10.50
C THR A 292 -23.63 0.38 10.02
N GLY A 293 -23.40 0.04 8.75
CA GLY A 293 -23.84 -1.23 8.15
C GLY A 293 -25.13 -1.15 7.34
N GLU A 294 -25.80 0.01 7.32
CA GLU A 294 -27.04 0.25 6.58
C GLU A 294 -26.79 1.16 5.35
N PRO A 295 -26.79 0.62 4.11
CA PRO A 295 -26.47 1.42 2.93
C PRO A 295 -27.48 2.52 2.65
N THR A 296 -28.73 2.40 3.10
CA THR A 296 -29.77 3.40 2.83
C THR A 296 -29.54 4.72 3.57
N GLU A 297 -28.89 4.69 4.74
CA GLU A 297 -28.51 5.87 5.54
C GLU A 297 -27.38 6.70 4.91
N LEU A 298 -26.54 6.05 4.09
CA LEU A 298 -25.38 6.71 3.48
C LEU A 298 -25.78 7.84 2.52
N LYS A 299 -25.01 8.93 2.52
CA LYS A 299 -25.12 9.97 1.50
C LYS A 299 -24.83 9.40 0.11
N ASP A 300 -25.57 9.86 -0.90
CA ASP A 300 -25.29 9.58 -2.31
C ASP A 300 -24.31 10.60 -2.88
N TYR A 301 -23.04 10.20 -3.01
CA TYR A 301 -21.99 11.06 -3.56
C TYR A 301 -22.07 11.22 -5.08
N THR A 302 -22.91 10.44 -5.77
CA THR A 302 -23.12 10.64 -7.22
C THR A 302 -24.02 11.84 -7.52
N GLN A 303 -24.51 12.55 -6.50
CA GLN A 303 -25.27 13.78 -6.65
C GLN A 303 -24.42 15.03 -6.37
N ASN A 304 -23.16 14.85 -5.95
CA ASN A 304 -22.24 15.93 -5.66
C ASN A 304 -21.55 16.48 -6.93
N ASN A 305 -20.71 17.49 -6.74
CA ASN A 305 -19.82 18.05 -7.76
C ASN A 305 -18.36 18.10 -7.27
N ASP A 306 -17.90 17.00 -6.69
CA ASP A 306 -16.57 16.84 -6.08
C ASP A 306 -15.73 15.82 -6.89
N GLU A 307 -15.36 16.19 -8.13
CA GLU A 307 -14.72 15.28 -9.08
C GLU A 307 -13.32 14.77 -8.68
N PHE A 308 -12.64 15.41 -7.72
CA PHE A 308 -11.29 15.01 -7.30
C PHE A 308 -11.27 14.08 -6.10
N VAL A 309 -12.43 13.78 -5.52
CA VAL A 309 -12.54 13.10 -4.22
C VAL A 309 -13.24 11.76 -4.37
N SER A 310 -12.83 10.77 -3.58
CA SER A 310 -13.48 9.46 -3.48
C SER A 310 -13.49 8.96 -2.05
N VAL A 311 -14.55 8.24 -1.67
CA VAL A 311 -14.71 7.69 -0.31
C VAL A 311 -14.57 6.17 -0.34
N LEU A 312 -13.69 5.64 0.51
CA LEU A 312 -13.40 4.21 0.62
C LEU A 312 -14.04 3.61 1.87
N LEU A 313 -14.81 2.53 1.71
CA LEU A 313 -15.36 1.74 2.81
C LEU A 313 -14.70 0.35 2.93
N ALA A 314 -13.79 0.02 2.03
CA ALA A 314 -13.12 -1.28 2.04
C ALA A 314 -12.10 -1.37 3.17
N ASN A 315 -12.06 -2.51 3.84
CA ASN A 315 -11.14 -2.82 4.92
C ASN A 315 -10.54 -4.24 4.75
N SER A 316 -9.38 -4.50 5.35
CA SER A 316 -8.66 -5.79 5.22
C SER A 316 -8.40 -6.53 6.54
N ASP A 317 -8.82 -5.99 7.69
CA ASP A 317 -8.48 -6.51 9.03
C ASP A 317 -9.62 -6.46 10.05
N GLY A 318 -10.85 -6.14 9.63
CA GLY A 318 -12.01 -5.99 10.49
C GLY A 318 -11.97 -4.75 11.39
N SER A 319 -11.15 -3.73 11.08
CA SER A 319 -11.15 -2.46 11.81
C SER A 319 -12.21 -1.49 11.27
N THR A 320 -12.44 -0.39 12.00
CA THR A 320 -13.41 0.64 11.60
C THR A 320 -12.90 1.59 10.53
N ASN A 321 -11.58 1.68 10.32
CA ASN A 321 -10.96 2.49 9.27
C ASN A 321 -10.80 1.71 7.97
N ALA A 322 -10.90 2.38 6.83
CA ALA A 322 -10.66 1.82 5.51
C ALA A 322 -9.16 1.56 5.25
N CYS A 323 -8.86 0.63 4.35
CA CYS A 323 -7.49 0.34 3.90
C CYS A 323 -7.05 1.28 2.77
N VAL A 324 -6.95 2.58 3.08
CA VAL A 324 -6.57 3.63 2.10
C VAL A 324 -5.22 3.33 1.46
N GLY A 325 -4.26 2.84 2.25
CA GLY A 325 -2.94 2.45 1.74
C GLY A 325 -3.01 1.39 0.64
N LEU A 326 -3.91 0.41 0.76
CA LEU A 326 -4.06 -0.66 -0.22
C LEU A 326 -4.59 -0.15 -1.57
N LEU A 327 -5.59 0.76 -1.53
CA LEU A 327 -6.13 1.37 -2.75
C LEU A 327 -5.09 2.27 -3.42
N LEU A 328 -4.37 3.08 -2.64
CA LEU A 328 -3.26 3.89 -3.14
C LEU A 328 -2.17 3.02 -3.78
N GLY A 329 -1.81 1.90 -3.15
CA GLY A 329 -0.82 0.98 -3.69
C GLY A 329 -1.24 0.40 -5.04
N ARG A 330 -2.53 0.04 -5.18
CA ARG A 330 -3.09 -0.44 -6.46
C ARG A 330 -3.03 0.64 -7.53
N LEU A 331 -3.42 1.87 -7.21
CA LEU A 331 -3.40 3.00 -8.15
C LEU A 331 -1.98 3.45 -8.52
N ALA A 332 -1.02 3.38 -7.59
CA ALA A 332 0.38 3.73 -7.82
C ALA A 332 1.07 2.77 -8.80
N LYS A 333 0.72 1.48 -8.70
CA LYS A 333 1.23 0.42 -9.59
C LYS A 333 0.56 0.40 -10.96
N ASP A 334 -0.73 0.69 -11.01
CA ASP A 334 -1.50 0.60 -12.25
C ASP A 334 -1.36 1.90 -13.10
N PRO A 335 -1.26 1.77 -14.45
CA PRO A 335 -1.31 2.91 -15.38
C PRO A 335 -2.55 3.78 -15.19
N VAL A 336 -2.46 5.06 -15.57
CA VAL A 336 -3.45 6.11 -15.19
C VAL A 336 -4.90 5.79 -15.56
N GLN A 337 -5.14 5.15 -16.71
CA GLN A 337 -6.45 4.80 -17.25
C GLN A 337 -7.05 3.54 -16.64
N ARG A 338 -6.23 2.74 -15.95
CA ARG A 338 -6.63 1.42 -15.51
C ARG A 338 -7.49 1.51 -14.26
N ASN A 339 -8.65 0.87 -14.32
CA ASN A 339 -9.52 0.78 -13.18
C ASN A 339 -8.94 -0.17 -12.10
N PRO A 340 -8.87 0.24 -10.82
CA PRO A 340 -8.33 -0.62 -9.75
C PRO A 340 -9.21 -1.84 -9.47
N GLY A 341 -10.48 -1.84 -9.90
CA GLY A 341 -11.39 -3.00 -9.82
C GLY A 341 -11.24 -4.01 -10.97
N ARG A 342 -10.27 -3.83 -11.87
CA ARG A 342 -10.07 -4.72 -13.01
C ARG A 342 -9.61 -6.11 -12.56
N VAL A 343 -10.47 -7.11 -12.72
CA VAL A 343 -10.20 -8.51 -12.35
C VAL A 343 -8.93 -9.08 -12.99
N ARG A 344 -8.64 -8.74 -14.26
CA ARG A 344 -7.42 -9.19 -14.96
C ARG A 344 -6.12 -8.64 -14.35
N SER A 345 -6.20 -7.60 -13.52
CA SER A 345 -5.04 -7.07 -12.79
C SER A 345 -4.65 -7.94 -11.57
N GLY A 346 -5.39 -9.03 -11.32
CA GLY A 346 -5.16 -9.95 -10.21
C GLY A 346 -5.85 -9.50 -8.92
N ALA A 347 -6.05 -10.45 -8.02
CA ALA A 347 -6.65 -10.20 -6.71
C ALA A 347 -5.75 -9.30 -5.84
N LEU A 348 -6.35 -8.67 -4.84
CA LEU A 348 -5.64 -7.93 -3.81
C LEU A 348 -4.85 -8.89 -2.90
N PRO A 349 -3.69 -8.47 -2.37
CA PRO A 349 -2.83 -9.28 -1.49
C PRO A 349 -3.41 -9.39 -0.07
N ILE A 350 -4.69 -9.73 0.05
CA ILE A 350 -5.41 -9.87 1.32
C ILE A 350 -6.11 -11.23 1.38
N LEU A 351 -6.21 -11.78 2.57
CA LEU A 351 -6.89 -13.06 2.80
C LEU A 351 -8.39 -12.91 3.02
N GLN A 352 -8.82 -11.76 3.57
CA GLN A 352 -10.20 -11.48 3.95
C GLN A 352 -10.52 -10.02 3.64
N GLY A 353 -11.71 -9.77 3.10
CA GLY A 353 -12.25 -8.44 2.85
C GLY A 353 -13.34 -8.10 3.85
N TYR A 354 -13.32 -6.86 4.32
CA TYR A 354 -14.28 -6.31 5.28
C TYR A 354 -14.81 -4.97 4.79
N LEU A 355 -15.91 -4.52 5.40
CA LEU A 355 -16.35 -3.13 5.34
C LEU A 355 -15.97 -2.41 6.65
N THR A 356 -16.01 -1.08 6.66
CA THR A 356 -15.67 -0.25 7.83
C THR A 356 -16.65 -0.36 9.01
N ASN A 357 -17.68 -1.21 8.87
CA ASN A 357 -18.55 -1.67 9.96
C ASN A 357 -18.02 -2.93 10.67
N LYS A 358 -16.81 -3.40 10.30
CA LYS A 358 -16.14 -4.62 10.80
C LYS A 358 -16.71 -5.94 10.29
N GLU A 359 -17.77 -5.91 9.48
CA GLU A 359 -18.36 -7.13 8.91
C GLU A 359 -17.61 -7.57 7.67
N LYS A 360 -17.60 -8.89 7.43
CA LYS A 360 -17.01 -9.46 6.22
C LYS A 360 -17.83 -9.01 5.02
N VAL A 361 -17.12 -8.59 3.97
CA VAL A 361 -17.77 -8.06 2.76
C VAL A 361 -18.66 -9.11 2.07
N ASP A 362 -18.28 -10.39 2.14
CA ASP A 362 -19.05 -11.51 1.58
C ASP A 362 -20.39 -11.73 2.30
N ASN A 363 -20.52 -11.34 3.57
CA ASN A 363 -21.78 -11.42 4.31
C ASN A 363 -22.77 -10.32 3.91
N GLN A 364 -22.32 -9.33 3.13
CA GLN A 364 -23.10 -8.15 2.74
C GLN A 364 -23.19 -7.99 1.22
N GLU A 365 -23.21 -9.10 0.49
CA GLU A 365 -23.32 -9.11 -0.99
C GLU A 365 -24.56 -8.36 -1.49
N ASN A 366 -25.68 -8.45 -0.77
CA ASN A 366 -26.91 -7.70 -1.02
C ASN A 366 -26.72 -6.17 -0.96
N HIS A 367 -25.71 -5.68 -0.23
CA HIS A 367 -25.43 -4.24 -0.07
C HIS A 367 -24.49 -3.69 -1.15
N TRP A 368 -23.73 -4.55 -1.84
CA TRP A 368 -22.65 -4.11 -2.75
C TRP A 368 -23.13 -3.15 -3.84
N ASN A 369 -24.27 -3.45 -4.47
CA ASN A 369 -24.82 -2.62 -5.54
C ASN A 369 -25.26 -1.25 -5.02
N THR A 370 -25.90 -1.20 -3.85
CA THR A 370 -26.37 0.06 -3.25
C THR A 370 -25.20 0.95 -2.84
N LEU A 371 -24.17 0.37 -2.20
CA LEU A 371 -22.94 1.08 -1.85
C LEU A 371 -22.22 1.63 -3.09
N HIS A 372 -22.09 0.80 -4.13
CA HIS A 372 -21.43 1.22 -5.37
C HIS A 372 -22.21 2.34 -6.09
N LYS A 373 -23.54 2.22 -6.18
CA LYS A 373 -24.40 3.25 -6.80
C LYS A 373 -24.36 4.59 -6.09
N LYS A 374 -24.11 4.60 -4.77
CA LYS A 374 -23.93 5.84 -3.99
C LYS A 374 -22.52 6.44 -4.09
N GLY A 375 -21.63 5.87 -4.92
CA GLY A 375 -20.29 6.42 -5.16
C GLY A 375 -19.22 5.95 -4.17
N TYR A 376 -19.47 4.90 -3.38
CA TYR A 376 -18.45 4.35 -2.47
C TYR A 376 -17.58 3.28 -3.14
N ILE A 377 -16.31 3.27 -2.77
CA ILE A 377 -15.37 2.20 -3.13
C ILE A 377 -15.44 1.10 -2.08
N ILE A 378 -15.71 -0.13 -2.51
CA ILE A 378 -15.75 -1.31 -1.65
C ILE A 378 -14.87 -2.42 -2.24
N MET A 379 -14.74 -3.53 -1.54
CA MET A 379 -14.24 -4.78 -2.11
C MET A 379 -15.40 -5.70 -2.49
N ARG A 380 -15.14 -6.65 -3.36
CA ARG A 380 -16.05 -7.74 -3.73
C ARG A 380 -15.25 -8.98 -4.11
N SER A 381 -15.88 -10.13 -3.94
CA SER A 381 -15.44 -11.40 -4.51
C SER A 381 -16.21 -11.66 -5.82
N PHE A 382 -15.77 -12.66 -6.59
CA PHE A 382 -16.48 -13.13 -7.78
C PHE A 382 -16.60 -14.65 -7.71
N ALA A 383 -17.78 -15.19 -8.01
CA ALA A 383 -17.97 -16.62 -8.10
C ALA A 383 -16.94 -17.28 -9.05
N GLY A 384 -16.28 -18.34 -8.59
CA GLY A 384 -15.25 -19.03 -9.36
C GLY A 384 -13.89 -18.32 -9.46
N ARG A 385 -13.68 -17.20 -8.74
CA ARG A 385 -12.38 -16.53 -8.62
C ARG A 385 -11.97 -16.44 -7.16
N SER A 386 -10.72 -16.79 -6.87
CA SER A 386 -10.16 -16.65 -5.53
C SER A 386 -9.70 -15.21 -5.28
N GLY A 387 -9.94 -14.73 -4.05
CA GLY A 387 -9.49 -13.43 -3.57
C GLY A 387 -10.49 -12.30 -3.81
N TYR A 388 -10.08 -11.10 -3.40
CA TYR A 388 -10.90 -9.90 -3.40
C TYR A 388 -10.39 -8.88 -4.42
N PHE A 389 -11.32 -8.08 -4.93
CA PHE A 389 -11.07 -7.03 -5.90
C PHE A 389 -11.81 -5.77 -5.44
N PHE A 390 -11.30 -4.59 -5.77
CA PHE A 390 -12.09 -3.37 -5.61
C PHE A 390 -13.34 -3.42 -6.53
N SER A 391 -14.44 -2.82 -6.10
CA SER A 391 -15.68 -2.76 -6.89
C SER A 391 -15.50 -1.91 -8.14
N HIS A 392 -14.98 -0.70 -7.93
CA HIS A 392 -14.68 0.31 -8.93
C HIS A 392 -13.89 1.45 -8.26
N ALA A 393 -13.77 2.61 -8.92
CA ALA A 393 -13.21 3.83 -8.33
C ALA A 393 -13.99 5.08 -8.76
N PRO A 394 -15.29 5.21 -8.40
CA PRO A 394 -16.06 6.43 -8.63
C PRO A 394 -15.49 7.60 -7.82
N THR A 395 -15.61 8.79 -8.39
CA THR A 395 -15.42 10.06 -7.66
C THR A 395 -16.77 10.60 -7.20
N ALA A 396 -16.78 11.57 -6.29
CA ALA A 396 -17.97 12.15 -5.71
C ALA A 396 -18.64 13.18 -6.65
N VAL A 397 -18.98 12.73 -7.85
CA VAL A 397 -19.65 13.54 -8.87
C VAL A 397 -20.67 12.72 -9.65
N THR A 398 -21.56 13.42 -10.34
CA THR A 398 -22.58 12.82 -11.21
C THR A 398 -22.00 11.90 -12.28
N ALA A 399 -22.74 10.84 -12.58
CA ALA A 399 -22.35 9.85 -13.59
C ALA A 399 -22.23 10.46 -15.01
N GLN A 400 -22.89 11.59 -15.25
CA GLN A 400 -22.85 12.37 -16.49
C GLN A 400 -21.54 13.16 -16.63
N ASN A 401 -20.87 13.48 -15.53
CA ASN A 401 -19.56 14.15 -15.58
C ASN A 401 -18.50 13.18 -16.12
N ASN A 402 -17.68 13.64 -17.06
CA ASN A 402 -16.61 12.86 -17.64
C ASN A 402 -15.51 12.51 -16.64
N LEU A 403 -15.42 13.19 -15.49
CA LEU A 403 -14.46 12.96 -14.42
C LEU A 403 -14.98 12.08 -13.28
N ASN A 404 -16.07 11.33 -13.51
CA ASN A 404 -16.75 10.46 -12.55
C ASN A 404 -15.95 9.27 -11.98
N THR A 405 -14.68 9.11 -12.33
CA THR A 405 -13.83 8.03 -11.81
C THR A 405 -12.37 8.47 -11.67
N ILE A 406 -11.67 7.91 -10.67
CA ILE A 406 -10.25 8.21 -10.42
C ILE A 406 -9.40 8.01 -11.69
N PRO A 407 -9.52 6.91 -12.47
CA PRO A 407 -8.69 6.72 -13.65
C PRO A 407 -8.92 7.80 -14.73
N ARG A 408 -10.14 8.32 -14.87
CA ARG A 408 -10.42 9.41 -15.82
C ARG A 408 -9.77 10.72 -15.38
N VAL A 409 -9.87 11.05 -14.09
CA VAL A 409 -9.16 12.21 -13.48
C VAL A 409 -7.65 12.09 -13.69
N ARG A 410 -7.07 10.92 -13.41
CA ARG A 410 -5.62 10.69 -13.61
C ARG A 410 -5.21 10.84 -15.08
N THR A 411 -6.04 10.36 -16.00
CA THR A 411 -5.77 10.41 -17.45
C THR A 411 -5.77 11.86 -17.95
N ILE A 412 -6.79 12.66 -17.63
CA ILE A 412 -6.86 14.06 -18.08
C ILE A 412 -5.73 14.90 -17.49
N TYR A 413 -5.38 14.67 -16.22
CA TYR A 413 -4.32 15.40 -15.56
C TYR A 413 -2.93 15.03 -16.07
N LYS A 414 -2.72 13.78 -16.48
CA LYS A 414 -1.49 13.41 -17.18
C LYS A 414 -1.35 14.16 -18.50
N ALA A 415 -2.41 14.19 -19.31
CA ALA A 415 -2.38 14.92 -20.58
C ALA A 415 -2.14 16.42 -20.37
N ARG A 416 -2.76 17.01 -19.35
CA ARG A 416 -2.55 18.41 -18.96
C ARG A 416 -1.09 18.72 -18.62
N ARG A 417 -0.44 17.88 -17.81
CA ARG A 417 0.98 18.05 -17.47
C ARG A 417 1.91 17.90 -18.68
N LEU A 418 1.65 16.90 -19.53
CA LEU A 418 2.41 16.72 -20.76
C LEU A 418 2.26 17.93 -21.69
N SER A 419 1.05 18.49 -21.78
CA SER A 419 0.78 19.70 -22.56
C SER A 419 1.53 20.90 -22.01
N TYR A 420 1.51 21.09 -20.68
CA TYR A 420 2.29 22.13 -20.03
C TYR A 420 3.78 22.00 -20.35
N ASN A 421 4.36 20.81 -20.21
CA ASN A 421 5.79 20.58 -20.50
C ASN A 421 6.17 20.84 -21.97
N VAL A 422 5.23 20.73 -22.91
CA VAL A 422 5.49 21.02 -24.34
C VAL A 422 5.51 22.52 -24.62
N PHE A 423 4.61 23.27 -23.99
CA PHE A 423 4.39 24.69 -24.27
C PHE A 423 5.08 25.64 -23.30
N ILE A 424 5.61 25.15 -22.19
CA ILE A 424 6.37 26.00 -21.23
C ILE A 424 7.58 26.66 -21.89
N ASP A 425 8.23 25.96 -22.83
CA ASP A 425 9.37 26.48 -23.59
C ASP A 425 8.95 27.50 -24.67
N GLU A 426 7.66 27.58 -24.99
CA GLU A 426 7.12 28.51 -26.01
C GLU A 426 6.64 29.83 -25.38
N ILE A 427 6.73 29.96 -24.05
CA ILE A 427 6.34 31.18 -23.34
C ILE A 427 7.34 32.30 -23.64
N LEU A 428 6.82 33.47 -24.06
CA LEU A 428 7.60 34.66 -24.46
C LEU A 428 8.47 34.44 -25.71
N GLU A 429 8.21 33.39 -26.48
CA GLU A 429 8.88 33.18 -27.76
C GLU A 429 8.40 34.23 -28.79
N GLU A 430 9.31 34.64 -29.67
CA GLU A 430 9.00 35.57 -30.75
C GLU A 430 8.18 34.86 -31.85
N ILE A 431 6.89 35.18 -31.95
CA ILE A 431 6.00 34.60 -32.97
C ILE A 431 5.99 35.54 -34.18
N PRO A 432 6.59 35.16 -35.33
CA PRO A 432 6.53 35.99 -36.54
C PRO A 432 5.10 36.05 -37.06
N ILE A 433 4.62 37.28 -37.21
CA ILE A 433 3.30 37.60 -37.73
C ILE A 433 3.42 38.01 -39.20
N ASP A 434 2.52 37.51 -40.04
CA ASP A 434 2.48 37.86 -41.45
C ASP A 434 1.93 39.29 -41.67
N ALA A 435 2.00 39.77 -42.92
CA ALA A 435 1.47 41.09 -43.28
C ALA A 435 -0.06 41.24 -43.07
N SER A 436 -0.78 40.13 -42.86
CA SER A 436 -2.21 40.10 -42.56
C SER A 436 -2.50 40.09 -41.05
N GLY A 437 -1.48 40.20 -40.20
CA GLY A 437 -1.63 40.16 -38.75
C GLY A 437 -1.84 38.76 -38.17
N LYS A 438 -1.58 37.71 -38.95
CA LYS A 438 -1.82 36.31 -38.55
C LYS A 438 -0.52 35.53 -38.32
N ILE A 439 -0.62 34.46 -37.53
CA ILE A 439 0.48 33.53 -37.32
C ILE A 439 0.70 32.71 -38.59
N ALA A 440 1.96 32.50 -38.97
CA ALA A 440 2.30 31.66 -40.11
C ALA A 440 1.73 30.22 -39.95
N PRO A 441 0.99 29.67 -40.93
CA PRO A 441 0.40 28.33 -40.84
C PRO A 441 1.41 27.21 -40.56
N ALA A 442 2.66 27.38 -41.00
CA ALA A 442 3.74 26.43 -40.74
C ALA A 442 4.10 26.32 -39.25
N LEU A 443 4.07 27.42 -38.50
CA LEU A 443 4.34 27.41 -37.05
C LEU A 443 3.22 26.72 -36.29
N ILE A 444 1.97 27.03 -36.64
CA ILE A 444 0.79 26.36 -36.09
C ILE A 444 0.90 24.84 -36.28
N LYS A 445 1.22 24.39 -37.50
CA LYS A 445 1.42 22.96 -37.79
C LYS A 445 2.60 22.37 -37.02
N GLY A 446 3.66 23.14 -36.79
CA GLY A 446 4.79 22.74 -35.95
C GLY A 446 4.37 22.47 -34.51
N TRP A 447 3.63 23.38 -33.88
CA TRP A 447 3.12 23.20 -32.51
C TRP A 447 2.12 22.06 -32.41
N GLU A 448 1.18 21.95 -33.36
CA GLU A 448 0.25 20.82 -33.44
C GLU A 448 0.99 19.49 -33.49
N ALA A 449 2.01 19.38 -34.36
CA ALA A 449 2.84 18.17 -34.46
C ALA A 449 3.63 17.89 -33.17
N LYS A 450 4.15 18.92 -32.49
CA LYS A 450 4.93 18.79 -31.25
C LYS A 450 4.08 18.18 -30.13
N ILE A 451 2.88 18.71 -29.89
CA ILE A 451 1.98 18.21 -28.85
C ILE A 451 1.36 16.87 -29.24
N ASP A 452 0.95 16.69 -30.50
CA ASP A 452 0.39 15.44 -31.00
C ASP A 452 1.38 14.28 -30.87
N THR A 453 2.63 14.47 -31.32
CA THR A 453 3.69 13.47 -31.21
C THR A 453 3.97 13.11 -29.74
N THR A 454 3.99 14.12 -28.86
CA THR A 454 4.27 13.91 -27.43
C THR A 454 3.17 13.09 -26.76
N LEU A 455 1.91 13.48 -26.93
CA LEU A 455 0.78 12.76 -26.32
C LEU A 455 0.59 11.37 -26.93
N ASN A 456 0.78 11.21 -28.24
CA ASN A 456 0.72 9.90 -28.88
C ASN A 456 1.82 8.95 -28.37
N ARG A 457 3.05 9.45 -28.17
CA ARG A 457 4.14 8.65 -27.60
C ARG A 457 3.91 8.31 -26.13
N GLU A 458 3.50 9.28 -25.34
CA GLU A 458 3.45 9.13 -23.88
C GLU A 458 2.17 8.48 -23.36
N MET A 459 1.07 8.52 -24.12
CA MET A 459 -0.25 8.04 -23.69
C MET A 459 -0.86 7.03 -24.68
N THR A 460 -0.97 7.37 -25.97
CA THR A 460 -1.62 6.48 -26.97
C THR A 460 -0.83 5.18 -27.16
N ALA A 461 0.49 5.26 -27.38
CA ALA A 461 1.36 4.10 -27.55
C ALA A 461 1.42 3.21 -26.30
N LYS A 462 1.15 3.77 -25.12
CA LYS A 462 1.06 3.04 -23.84
C LYS A 462 -0.36 2.50 -23.57
N GLY A 463 -1.31 2.71 -24.48
CA GLY A 463 -2.69 2.26 -24.37
C GLY A 463 -3.47 2.96 -23.26
N GLU A 464 -3.09 4.18 -22.91
CA GLU A 464 -3.76 4.99 -21.87
C GLU A 464 -5.01 5.71 -22.40
N ILE A 465 -4.96 6.09 -23.66
CA ILE A 465 -6.04 6.76 -24.40
C ILE A 465 -6.18 6.11 -25.77
N SER A 466 -7.35 6.28 -26.39
CA SER A 466 -7.65 5.71 -27.70
C SER A 466 -7.14 6.62 -28.83
N SER A 467 -7.31 7.93 -28.68
CA SER A 467 -6.85 8.92 -29.65
C SER A 467 -6.81 10.32 -29.03
N ILE A 468 -6.12 11.23 -29.70
CA ILE A 468 -6.11 12.66 -29.42
C ILE A 468 -6.46 13.44 -30.68
N ARG A 469 -6.99 14.64 -30.51
CA ARG A 469 -7.12 15.64 -31.56
C ARG A 469 -6.63 16.97 -31.01
N VAL A 470 -5.75 17.60 -31.77
CA VAL A 470 -5.20 18.92 -31.47
C VAL A 470 -5.78 19.89 -32.49
N ASN A 471 -6.23 21.05 -32.03
CA ASN A 471 -6.69 22.12 -32.91
C ASN A 471 -6.23 23.46 -32.37
N ILE A 472 -5.42 24.15 -33.16
CA ILE A 472 -4.98 25.53 -32.93
C ILE A 472 -5.66 26.42 -33.98
N PRO A 473 -6.61 27.29 -33.61
CA PRO A 473 -7.23 28.20 -34.54
C PRO A 473 -6.17 29.08 -35.24
N PRO A 474 -6.19 29.23 -36.57
CA PRO A 474 -5.21 30.08 -37.26
C PRO A 474 -5.50 31.58 -37.12
N ASP A 475 -6.76 31.93 -36.87
CA ASP A 475 -7.23 33.30 -36.81
C ASP A 475 -7.22 33.82 -35.37
N GLN A 476 -6.02 33.98 -34.80
CA GLN A 476 -5.83 34.48 -33.44
C GLN A 476 -5.05 35.80 -33.46
N ASP A 477 -5.59 36.81 -32.76
CA ASP A 477 -4.97 38.13 -32.64
C ASP A 477 -4.01 38.19 -31.45
N ILE A 478 -2.83 37.57 -31.60
CA ILE A 478 -1.79 37.53 -30.56
C ILE A 478 -1.26 38.93 -30.22
N LEU A 479 -1.25 39.86 -31.18
CA LEU A 479 -0.71 41.22 -30.99
C LEU A 479 -1.55 42.03 -30.00
N SER A 480 -2.86 41.80 -29.95
CA SER A 480 -3.76 42.53 -29.05
C SER A 480 -3.97 41.85 -27.70
N ASN A 481 -3.83 40.53 -27.62
CA ASN A 481 -4.22 39.76 -26.44
C ASN A 481 -3.07 38.99 -25.75
N ASP A 482 -1.87 38.96 -26.34
CA ASP A 482 -0.70 38.21 -25.88
C ASP A 482 -1.01 36.72 -25.56
N GLN A 483 -1.98 36.12 -26.26
CA GLN A 483 -2.52 34.80 -25.95
C GLN A 483 -2.61 33.88 -27.18
N LEU A 484 -1.98 32.71 -27.06
CA LEU A 484 -2.18 31.57 -27.95
C LEU A 484 -3.20 30.60 -27.35
N GLN A 485 -4.30 30.39 -28.05
CA GLN A 485 -5.35 29.44 -27.73
C GLN A 485 -5.16 28.14 -28.50
N LEU A 486 -5.34 27.03 -27.80
CA LEU A 486 -5.31 25.68 -28.36
C LEU A 486 -6.34 24.81 -27.67
N SER A 487 -6.87 23.84 -28.42
CA SER A 487 -7.85 22.87 -27.93
C SER A 487 -7.29 21.45 -28.10
N LEU A 488 -7.49 20.63 -27.07
CA LEU A 488 -7.05 19.24 -27.01
C LEU A 488 -8.24 18.36 -26.65
N ASP A 489 -8.70 17.55 -27.61
CA ASP A 489 -9.74 16.56 -27.38
C ASP A 489 -9.09 15.19 -27.18
N ILE A 490 -9.40 14.54 -26.05
CA ILE A 490 -8.84 13.24 -25.70
C ILE A 490 -9.96 12.21 -25.68
N GLN A 491 -9.83 11.16 -26.47
CA GLN A 491 -10.72 10.02 -26.43
C GLN A 491 -10.19 9.00 -25.41
N PRO A 492 -10.85 8.79 -24.25
CA PRO A 492 -10.40 7.80 -23.27
C PRO A 492 -10.57 6.37 -23.79
N VAL A 493 -9.92 5.41 -23.13
CA VAL A 493 -10.20 3.99 -23.33
C VAL A 493 -11.53 3.58 -22.69
N GLY A 494 -12.26 2.67 -23.36
CA GLY A 494 -13.49 2.10 -22.82
C GLY A 494 -13.21 1.02 -21.76
N ASN A 495 -13.92 1.08 -20.64
CA ASN A 495 -13.91 0.02 -19.62
C ASN A 495 -15.27 -0.68 -19.61
N ALA A 496 -15.30 -1.98 -19.89
CA ALA A 496 -16.52 -2.78 -19.81
C ALA A 496 -16.87 -3.05 -18.33
N GLY A 497 -17.71 -2.20 -17.74
CA GLY A 497 -18.20 -2.37 -16.37
C GLY A 497 -19.12 -3.58 -16.22
N ASN A 498 -19.96 -3.84 -17.22
CA ASN A 498 -20.88 -4.98 -17.29
C ASN A 498 -20.70 -5.71 -18.62
N ILE A 499 -20.65 -7.05 -18.57
CA ILE A 499 -20.62 -7.91 -19.76
C ILE A 499 -21.90 -8.74 -19.72
N VAL A 500 -22.77 -8.54 -20.70
CA VAL A 500 -24.02 -9.28 -20.85
C VAL A 500 -23.81 -10.38 -21.89
N ILE A 501 -23.99 -11.64 -21.49
CA ILE A 501 -23.92 -12.80 -22.37
C ILE A 501 -25.31 -13.42 -22.42
N ASN A 502 -25.95 -13.34 -23.59
CA ASN A 502 -27.26 -13.95 -23.81
C ASN A 502 -27.07 -15.42 -24.21
N LEU A 503 -27.47 -16.34 -23.34
CA LEU A 503 -27.43 -17.79 -23.59
C LEU A 503 -28.84 -18.28 -23.90
N GLY A 504 -28.97 -19.04 -24.99
CA GLY A 504 -30.22 -19.69 -25.40
C GLY A 504 -29.94 -21.03 -26.04
N PHE A 505 -30.89 -21.97 -25.90
CA PHE A 505 -30.83 -23.22 -26.65
C PHE A 505 -31.24 -22.96 -28.10
N ALA A 506 -30.48 -23.51 -29.05
CA ALA A 506 -30.88 -23.55 -30.45
C ALA A 506 -31.31 -24.98 -30.80
N THR A 507 -32.44 -25.12 -31.49
CA THR A 507 -32.78 -26.35 -32.20
C THR A 507 -31.92 -26.40 -33.46
N VAL A 508 -30.90 -27.25 -33.47
CA VAL A 508 -30.08 -27.55 -34.66
C VAL A 508 -30.75 -28.64 -35.47
#